data_AF-A0A519LFZ2-F1
#
_entry.id   AF-A0A519LFZ2-F1
#
_cell.length_a   1.000
_cell.length_b   1.000
_cell.length_c   1.000
_cell.angle_alpha   90.00
_cell.angle_beta   90.00
_cell.angle_gamma   90.00
#
_symmetry.space_group_name_H-M   'P 1'
#
loop_
_entity.id
_entity.type
_entity.pdbx_description
1 polymer ?
#
loop_
_entity_poly.entity_id
_entity_poly.type
_entity_poly.pdbx_seq_one_letter_code
_entity_poly.pdbx_strand_id
1 'polypeptide(L)'
;LPLVALSPSAPGETAERWGYANAAGVHDASLGEVGVISSVTQAFCHDCNRARLSTEGKLYLCLFATQGSDLRALLRGGASDEAIASAIAPIWQQRTDRYSELRSSLPADTGGGARRVEMSYIGG
;
A
#
# COMPACT_ATOMS: atom_id res chain seq x y z
N LEU A 1 -5.64 -9.70 -29.91
CA LEU A 1 -6.60 -8.59 -29.77
C LEU A 1 -5.84 -7.39 -29.21
N PRO A 2 -6.04 -6.17 -29.72
CA PRO A 2 -5.35 -5.00 -29.19
C PRO A 2 -5.78 -4.72 -27.75
N LEU A 3 -4.88 -4.11 -26.98
CA LEU A 3 -5.15 -3.67 -25.61
C LEU A 3 -5.63 -2.22 -25.60
N VAL A 4 -6.63 -1.92 -24.78
CA VAL A 4 -7.10 -0.56 -24.51
C VAL A 4 -6.94 -0.24 -23.03
N ALA A 5 -6.52 0.98 -22.72
CA ALA A 5 -6.35 1.42 -21.33
C ALA A 5 -7.71 1.48 -20.63
N LEU A 6 -7.75 1.00 -19.39
CA LEU A 6 -8.94 1.03 -18.54
C LEU A 6 -8.72 2.01 -17.39
N SER A 7 -9.80 2.65 -16.96
CA SER A 7 -9.78 3.48 -15.76
C SER A 7 -9.57 2.63 -14.51
N PRO A 8 -9.03 3.21 -13.43
CA PRO A 8 -8.92 2.51 -12.16
C PRO A 8 -10.27 1.99 -11.64
N SER A 9 -10.27 0.82 -11.01
CA SER A 9 -11.44 0.19 -10.40
C SER A 9 -11.76 0.76 -9.01
N ALA A 10 -10.75 1.27 -8.29
CA ALA A 10 -10.88 1.83 -6.96
C ALA A 10 -9.77 2.87 -6.67
N PRO A 11 -9.97 3.77 -5.68
CA PRO A 11 -8.92 4.67 -5.22
C PRO A 11 -7.72 3.92 -4.62
N GLY A 12 -6.50 4.35 -4.94
CA GLY A 12 -5.27 3.71 -4.47
C GLY A 12 -4.91 2.42 -5.23
N GLU A 13 -5.53 2.16 -6.38
CA GLU A 13 -5.18 1.04 -7.24
C GLU A 13 -3.77 1.23 -7.82
N THR A 14 -2.89 0.27 -7.52
CA THR A 14 -1.47 0.36 -7.88
C THR A 14 -1.17 -0.11 -9.30
N ALA A 15 -2.11 -0.83 -9.92
CA ALA A 15 -1.95 -1.40 -11.24
C ALA A 15 -2.57 -0.46 -12.29
N GLU A 16 -1.80 -0.12 -13.31
CA GLU A 16 -2.39 0.34 -14.55
C GLU A 16 -3.08 -0.86 -15.21
N ARG A 17 -4.26 -0.64 -15.79
CA ARG A 17 -5.12 -1.70 -16.31
C ARG A 17 -5.30 -1.58 -17.81
N TRP A 18 -5.27 -2.72 -18.49
CA TRP A 18 -5.54 -2.82 -19.91
C TRP A 18 -6.48 -3.98 -20.19
N GLY A 19 -7.47 -3.76 -21.04
CA GLY A 19 -8.44 -4.75 -21.45
C GLY A 19 -8.27 -5.17 -22.91
N TYR A 20 -8.59 -6.42 -23.25
CA TYR A 20 -8.62 -6.84 -24.65
C TYR A 20 -9.84 -6.25 -25.37
N ALA A 21 -9.60 -5.56 -26.47
CA ALA A 21 -10.67 -4.97 -27.27
C ALA A 21 -11.31 -6.00 -28.21
N ASN A 22 -12.62 -5.85 -28.42
CA ASN A 22 -13.38 -6.57 -29.45
C ASN A 22 -13.14 -5.97 -30.85
N ALA A 23 -13.87 -6.46 -31.85
CA ALA A 23 -13.77 -5.99 -33.23
C ALA A 23 -14.14 -4.50 -33.41
N ALA A 24 -14.91 -3.90 -32.48
CA ALA A 24 -15.25 -2.48 -32.47
C ALA A 24 -14.21 -1.61 -31.76
N GLY A 25 -13.11 -2.19 -31.26
CA GLY A 25 -12.07 -1.46 -30.55
C GLY A 25 -12.42 -1.10 -29.11
N VAL A 26 -13.50 -1.64 -28.56
CA VAL A 26 -13.95 -1.40 -27.18
C VAL A 26 -13.60 -2.61 -26.32
N HIS A 27 -13.20 -2.38 -25.07
CA HIS A 27 -12.96 -3.46 -24.11
C HIS A 27 -14.18 -4.36 -23.96
N ASP A 28 -13.96 -5.66 -24.06
CA ASP A 28 -14.96 -6.70 -23.78
C ASP A 28 -14.46 -7.50 -22.57
N ALA A 29 -15.21 -7.42 -21.47
CA ALA A 29 -14.87 -8.08 -20.21
C ALA A 29 -14.74 -9.61 -20.35
N SER A 30 -15.41 -10.23 -21.33
CA SER A 30 -15.31 -11.68 -21.58
C SER A 30 -13.95 -12.10 -22.15
N LEU A 31 -13.21 -11.16 -22.73
CA LEU A 31 -11.87 -11.39 -23.30
C LEU A 31 -10.76 -11.23 -22.27
N GLY A 32 -11.08 -10.68 -21.08
CA GLY A 32 -10.17 -10.50 -19.96
C GLY A 32 -9.36 -9.20 -19.99
N GLU A 33 -8.44 -9.10 -19.03
CA GLU A 33 -7.63 -7.92 -18.76
C GLU A 33 -6.21 -8.32 -18.31
N VAL A 34 -5.27 -7.38 -18.41
CA VAL A 34 -3.93 -7.46 -17.83
C VAL A 34 -3.67 -6.18 -17.02
N GLY A 35 -2.95 -6.32 -15.91
CA GLY A 35 -2.50 -5.21 -15.09
C GLY A 35 -0.99 -5.20 -14.92
N VAL A 36 -0.39 -4.01 -14.85
CA VAL A 36 1.06 -3.83 -14.65
C VAL A 36 1.29 -2.93 -13.44
N ILE A 37 2.15 -3.36 -12.54
CA ILE A 37 2.51 -2.63 -11.33
C ILE A 37 3.95 -2.12 -11.45
N SER A 38 4.11 -0.82 -11.69
CA SER A 38 5.39 -0.16 -11.88
C SER A 38 6.02 0.31 -10.56
N SER A 39 6.23 -0.60 -9.60
CA SER A 39 6.64 -0.31 -8.21
C SER A 39 7.94 0.50 -8.03
N VAL A 40 8.73 0.61 -9.10
CA VAL A 40 10.04 1.25 -9.15
C VAL A 40 9.99 2.51 -10.00
N THR A 41 9.57 2.39 -11.26
CA THR A 41 9.62 3.47 -12.25
C THR A 41 8.49 4.48 -12.08
N GLN A 42 7.38 4.10 -11.43
CA GLN A 42 6.21 4.96 -11.21
C GLN A 42 5.64 4.69 -9.81
N ALA A 43 6.14 5.44 -8.83
CA ALA A 43 5.69 5.30 -7.45
C ALA A 43 4.22 5.73 -7.26
N PHE A 44 3.52 5.01 -6.39
CA PHE A 44 2.09 5.20 -6.06
C PHE A 44 1.90 5.49 -4.56
N CYS A 45 2.79 6.27 -3.93
CA CYS A 45 2.63 6.59 -2.50
C CYS A 45 1.57 7.68 -2.27
N HIS A 46 1.43 8.62 -3.20
CA HIS A 46 0.51 9.77 -3.13
C HIS A 46 -0.96 9.40 -2.89
N ASP A 47 -1.42 8.27 -3.43
CA ASP A 47 -2.78 7.75 -3.30
C ASP A 47 -2.86 6.48 -2.43
N CYS A 48 -1.73 6.05 -1.86
CA CYS A 48 -1.69 4.86 -1.00
C CYS A 48 -2.55 5.08 0.24
N ASN A 49 -3.52 4.20 0.46
CA ASN A 49 -4.49 4.23 1.56
C ASN A 49 -4.37 2.99 2.49
N ARG A 50 -3.21 2.33 2.48
CA ARG A 50 -2.99 1.07 3.20
C ARG A 50 -2.36 1.29 4.59
N ALA A 51 -2.96 0.66 5.59
CA ALA A 51 -2.34 0.39 6.89
C ALA A 51 -2.15 -1.13 7.04
N ARG A 52 -1.15 -1.54 7.83
CA ARG A 52 -0.83 -2.96 8.08
C ARG A 52 -0.70 -3.21 9.57
N LEU A 53 -1.22 -4.34 10.03
CA LEU A 53 -1.11 -4.77 11.42
C LEU A 53 -0.28 -6.06 11.46
N SER A 54 0.82 -6.07 12.23
CA SER A 54 1.60 -7.29 12.43
C SER A 54 0.90 -8.27 13.39
N THR A 55 1.39 -9.51 13.43
CA THR A 55 0.90 -10.57 14.32
C THR A 55 1.02 -10.25 15.81
N GLU A 56 1.94 -9.37 16.18
CA GLU A 56 2.16 -8.90 17.55
C GLU A 56 1.28 -7.70 17.91
N GLY A 57 0.48 -7.19 16.96
CA GLY A 57 -0.41 -6.05 17.18
C GLY A 57 0.25 -4.69 16.98
N LYS A 58 1.28 -4.60 16.11
CA LYS A 58 1.90 -3.31 15.75
C LYS A 58 1.33 -2.78 14.43
N LEU A 59 0.89 -1.51 14.44
CA LEU A 59 0.41 -0.79 13.26
C LEU A 59 1.57 -0.18 12.48
N TYR A 60 1.63 -0.46 11.18
CA TYR A 60 2.60 0.08 10.23
C TYR A 60 1.87 0.80 9.09
N LEU A 61 2.36 1.97 8.71
CA LEU A 61 1.76 2.82 7.69
C LEU A 61 2.51 2.79 6.34
N CYS A 62 3.58 1.99 6.28
CA CYS A 62 4.38 1.75 5.08
C CYS A 62 4.91 0.32 5.07
N LEU A 63 5.04 -0.25 3.87
CA LEU A 63 5.75 -1.52 3.67
C LEU A 63 7.24 -1.44 4.02
N PHE A 64 7.81 -0.24 4.03
CA PHE A 64 9.23 0.02 4.28
C PHE A 64 9.47 0.74 5.61
N ALA A 65 8.50 0.70 6.52
CA ALA A 65 8.63 1.33 7.83
C ALA A 65 9.74 0.68 8.67
N THR A 66 10.39 1.45 9.53
CA THR A 66 11.41 0.96 10.48
C THR A 66 10.84 0.75 11.88
N GLN A 67 9.64 1.29 12.13
CA GLN A 67 8.93 1.22 13.42
C GLN A 67 7.43 1.15 13.19
N GLY A 68 6.72 0.59 14.17
CA GLY A 68 5.25 0.51 14.19
C GLY A 68 4.70 0.85 15.56
N SER A 69 3.46 1.33 15.60
CA SER A 69 2.78 1.73 16.83
C SER A 69 2.14 0.52 17.51
N ASP A 70 2.38 0.34 18.81
CA ASP A 70 1.83 -0.79 19.55
C ASP A 70 0.32 -0.58 19.83
N LEU A 71 -0.51 -1.47 19.30
CA LEU A 71 -1.95 -1.53 19.55
C LEU A 71 -2.35 -2.80 20.32
N ARG A 72 -1.40 -3.66 20.68
CA ARG A 72 -1.67 -5.00 21.22
C ARG A 72 -2.53 -4.97 22.47
N ALA A 73 -2.18 -4.10 23.42
CA ALA A 73 -2.91 -3.97 24.68
C ALA A 73 -4.35 -3.51 24.43
N LEU A 74 -4.55 -2.59 23.48
CA LEU A 74 -5.87 -2.09 23.11
C LEU A 74 -6.72 -3.19 22.47
N LEU A 75 -6.16 -3.89 21.49
CA LEU A 75 -6.84 -4.96 20.74
C LEU A 75 -7.16 -6.19 21.59
N ARG A 76 -6.28 -6.56 22.54
CA ARG A 76 -6.48 -7.72 23.42
C ARG A 76 -7.16 -7.38 24.75
N GLY A 77 -7.28 -6.09 25.07
CA GLY A 77 -7.85 -5.60 26.32
C GLY A 77 -9.36 -5.41 26.30
N GLY A 78 -10.05 -5.76 25.22
CA GLY A 78 -11.50 -5.57 25.09
C GLY A 78 -11.91 -4.11 24.93
N ALA A 79 -11.05 -3.27 24.35
CA ALA A 79 -11.39 -1.89 24.02
C ALA A 79 -12.58 -1.83 23.05
N SER A 80 -13.40 -0.77 23.15
CA SER A 80 -14.46 -0.54 22.18
C SER A 80 -13.90 -0.07 20.83
N ASP A 81 -14.71 -0.19 19.78
CA ASP A 81 -14.33 0.26 18.44
C ASP A 81 -14.02 1.76 18.42
N GLU A 82 -14.73 2.58 19.22
CA GLU A 82 -14.47 4.02 19.34
C GLU A 82 -13.11 4.29 19.97
N ALA A 83 -12.70 3.50 20.97
CA ALA A 83 -11.40 3.62 21.60
C ALA A 83 -10.28 3.22 20.64
N ILE A 84 -10.48 2.16 19.85
CA ILE A 84 -9.55 1.73 18.81
C ILE A 84 -9.44 2.80 17.71
N ALA A 85 -10.56 3.32 17.22
CA ALA A 85 -10.59 4.38 16.22
C ALA A 85 -9.89 5.66 16.72
N SER A 86 -10.12 6.04 17.98
CA SER A 86 -9.48 7.21 18.60
C SER A 86 -7.97 7.06 18.75
N ALA A 87 -7.46 5.82 18.89
CA ALA A 87 -6.03 5.55 18.90
C ALA A 87 -5.42 5.59 17.48
N ILE A 88 -6.11 5.03 16.49
CA ILE A 88 -5.61 4.92 15.11
C ILE A 88 -5.67 6.26 14.36
N ALA A 89 -6.73 7.05 14.55
CA ALA A 89 -6.95 8.30 13.83
C ALA A 89 -5.76 9.29 13.89
N PRO A 90 -5.20 9.64 15.06
CA PRO A 90 -4.04 10.55 15.12
C PRO A 90 -2.78 9.94 14.51
N ILE A 91 -2.60 8.62 14.59
CA ILE A 91 -1.46 7.92 13.95
C ILE A 91 -1.57 8.07 12.42
N TRP A 92 -2.77 7.87 11.87
CA TRP A 92 -3.01 8.01 10.44
C TRP A 92 -2.89 9.45 9.95
N GLN A 93 -3.39 10.44 10.72
CA GLN A 93 -3.31 11.86 10.36
C GLN A 93 -1.88 12.39 10.29
N GLN A 94 -0.95 11.80 11.04
CA GLN A 94 0.47 12.16 11.04
C GLN A 94 1.27 11.41 9.97
N ARG A 95 0.63 10.52 9.20
CA ARG A 95 1.29 9.71 8.19
C ARG A 95 1.95 10.59 7.13
N THR A 96 3.25 10.42 6.98
CA THR A 96 4.05 11.07 5.93
C THR A 96 4.82 10.05 5.09
N ASP A 97 4.54 8.76 5.28
CA ASP A 97 5.20 7.65 4.60
C ASP A 97 5.01 7.69 3.09
N ARG A 98 6.12 7.88 2.38
CA ARG A 98 6.20 7.85 0.91
C ARG A 98 7.56 7.31 0.42
N TYR A 99 7.95 6.16 0.98
CA TYR A 99 9.26 5.56 0.72
C TYR A 99 9.57 5.43 -0.78
N SER A 100 8.65 4.86 -1.57
CA SER A 100 8.93 4.61 -2.99
C SER A 100 9.11 5.88 -3.82
N GLU A 101 8.50 7.00 -3.40
CA GLU A 101 8.71 8.32 -4.01
C GLU A 101 10.07 8.91 -3.61
N LEU A 102 10.47 8.75 -2.34
CA LEU A 102 11.69 9.35 -1.81
C LEU A 102 12.95 8.53 -2.10
N ARG A 103 12.82 7.24 -2.42
CA ARG A 103 13.96 6.30 -2.49
C ARG A 103 15.10 6.73 -3.40
N SER A 104 14.83 7.48 -4.47
CA SER A 104 15.86 7.98 -5.39
C SER A 104 16.66 9.16 -4.80
N SER A 105 16.07 9.88 -3.85
CA SER A 105 16.70 10.98 -3.12
C SER A 105 17.38 10.54 -1.82
N LEU A 106 17.06 9.33 -1.34
CA LEU A 106 17.69 8.75 -0.16
C LEU A 106 19.11 8.27 -0.48
N PRO A 107 20.05 8.38 0.47
CA PRO A 107 21.36 7.75 0.34
C PRO A 107 21.21 6.26 0.05
N ALA A 108 22.15 5.70 -0.71
CA ALA A 108 22.23 4.25 -0.90
C ALA A 108 22.25 3.56 0.47
N ASP A 109 21.45 2.50 0.62
CA ASP A 109 21.42 1.74 1.85
C ASP A 109 22.76 1.03 2.03
N THR A 110 23.59 1.56 2.93
CA THR A 110 24.90 1.02 3.27
C THR A 110 24.83 0.01 4.42
N GLY A 111 23.62 -0.37 4.86
CA GLY A 111 23.41 -1.36 5.93
C GLY A 111 23.63 -0.84 7.35
N GLY A 112 23.98 0.44 7.52
CA GLY A 112 24.14 1.09 8.84
C GLY A 112 22.89 1.80 9.38
N GLY A 113 21.81 1.84 8.60
CA GLY A 113 20.56 2.50 8.97
C GLY A 113 19.63 1.64 9.84
N ALA A 114 18.54 2.25 10.33
CA ALA A 114 17.49 1.51 11.02
C ALA A 114 16.90 0.43 10.09
N ARG A 115 16.83 -0.81 10.60
CA ARG A 115 16.39 -1.96 9.81
C ARG A 115 14.90 -1.81 9.48
N ARG A 116 14.58 -1.92 8.19
CA ARG A 116 13.20 -1.92 7.71
C ARG A 116 12.50 -3.21 8.10
N VAL A 117 11.21 -3.11 8.34
CA VAL A 117 10.35 -4.26 8.60
C VAL A 117 10.27 -5.15 7.36
N GLU A 118 10.29 -6.47 7.57
CA GLU A 118 10.12 -7.43 6.48
C GLU A 118 8.66 -7.46 6.04
N MET A 119 8.42 -7.51 4.73
CA MET A 119 7.04 -7.51 4.20
C MET A 119 6.24 -8.71 4.71
N SER A 120 6.88 -9.89 4.78
CA SER A 120 6.27 -11.13 5.32
C SER A 120 5.79 -11.00 6.76
N TYR A 121 6.45 -10.15 7.56
CA TYR A 121 6.10 -9.91 8.95
C TYR A 121 4.84 -9.01 9.10
N ILE A 122 4.52 -8.20 8.09
CA ILE A 122 3.34 -7.30 8.08
C ILE A 122 2.29 -7.70 7.02
N GLY A 123 2.24 -8.99 6.68
CA GLY A 123 1.23 -9.55 5.78
C GLY A 123 1.37 -9.10 4.32
N GLY A 124 2.62 -8.93 3.86
CA GLY A 124 2.98 -8.64 2.47
C GLY A 124 3.59 -9.84 1.77
#